data_AF-A0A3N5CZH0-F1
#
_entry.id   AF-A0A3N5CZH0-F1
#
_cell.length_a   1.000
_cell.length_b   1.000
_cell.length_c   1.000
_cell.angle_alpha   90.00
_cell.angle_beta   90.00
_cell.angle_gamma   90.00
#
_symmetry.space_group_name_H-M   'P 1'
#
loop_
_entity.id
_entity.type
_entity.pdbx_description
1 polymer ?
#
loop_
_entity_poly.entity_id
_entity_poly.type
_entity_poly.pdbx_seq_one_letter_code
_entity_poly.pdbx_strand_id
1 'polypeptide(L)'
;MEEFLLAACFIAIPWIIFHYITKWKTSASITTDDEALLEELYNLAKRLDERMDTVERLVGQDNPDFRPARIQHDKAIDNAPLRELEELLAEKKDARK
;
A
#
# COMPACT_ATOMS: atom_id res chain seq x y z
N MET A 1 -14.24 12.78 -55.65
CA MET A 1 -13.39 12.04 -54.67
C MET A 1 -13.18 12.84 -53.38
N GLU A 2 -13.04 14.15 -53.45
CA GLU A 2 -12.68 15.02 -52.32
C GLU A 2 -13.80 15.15 -51.26
N GLU A 3 -15.06 15.18 -51.70
CA GLU A 3 -16.23 15.25 -50.81
C GLU A 3 -16.39 14.00 -49.93
N PHE A 4 -16.03 12.82 -50.46
CA PHE A 4 -16.05 11.57 -49.70
C PHE A 4 -14.98 11.55 -48.60
N LEU A 5 -13.80 12.14 -48.85
CA LEU A 5 -12.75 12.28 -47.84
C LEU A 5 -13.18 13.22 -46.71
N LEU A 6 -13.83 14.33 -47.05
CA LEU A 6 -14.35 15.27 -46.06
C LEU A 6 -15.39 14.60 -45.15
N ALA A 7 -16.38 13.93 -45.75
CA ALA A 7 -17.40 13.17 -45.01
C ALA A 7 -16.77 12.06 -44.14
N ALA A 8 -15.79 11.33 -44.66
CA ALA A 8 -15.08 10.29 -43.91
C ALA A 8 -14.32 10.86 -42.72
N CYS A 9 -13.66 12.02 -42.83
CA CYS A 9 -12.99 12.67 -41.71
C CYS A 9 -13.97 13.10 -40.61
N PHE A 10 -15.13 13.67 -40.98
CA PHE A 10 -16.17 14.06 -40.02
C PHE A 10 -16.81 12.88 -39.28
N ILE A 11 -16.71 11.66 -39.82
CA ILE A 11 -17.23 10.45 -39.18
C ILE A 11 -16.12 9.72 -38.41
N ALA A 12 -14.94 9.58 -39.02
CA ALA A 12 -13.80 8.86 -38.46
C ALA A 12 -13.23 9.57 -37.23
N ILE A 13 -13.13 10.90 -37.24
CA ILE A 13 -12.54 11.65 -36.12
C ILE A 13 -13.42 11.54 -34.86
N PRO A 14 -14.73 11.82 -34.90
CA PRO A 14 -15.59 11.62 -33.73
C PRO A 14 -15.66 10.15 -33.29
N TRP A 15 -15.62 9.19 -34.23
CA TRP A 15 -15.62 7.76 -33.89
C TRP A 15 -14.35 7.37 -33.12
N ILE A 16 -13.18 7.83 -33.55
CA ILE A 16 -11.91 7.64 -32.86
C ILE A 16 -11.98 8.25 -31.46
N ILE A 17 -12.43 9.50 -31.36
CA ILE A 17 -12.59 10.17 -30.06
C ILE A 17 -13.50 9.34 -29.16
N PHE A 18 -14.69 8.95 -29.63
CA PHE A 18 -15.62 8.13 -28.85
C PHE A 18 -15.08 6.72 -28.50
N HIS A 19 -14.20 6.15 -29.30
CA HIS A 19 -13.54 4.88 -28.98
C HIS A 19 -12.63 5.04 -27.75
N TYR A 20 -11.79 6.07 -27.72
CA TYR A 20 -10.91 6.33 -26.57
C TYR A 20 -11.72 6.82 -25.35
N ILE A 21 -12.69 7.71 -25.60
CA ILE A 21 -14.04 7.85 -24.99
C ILE A 21 -14.64 6.74 -24.11
N THR A 22 -14.59 5.52 -24.61
CA THR A 22 -15.25 4.39 -23.97
C THR A 22 -14.20 3.55 -23.27
N LYS A 23 -13.05 3.33 -23.92
CA LYS A 23 -11.88 2.64 -23.35
C LYS A 23 -11.42 3.24 -22.02
N TRP A 24 -11.23 4.55 -21.92
CA TRP A 24 -10.76 5.21 -20.69
C TRP A 24 -11.74 5.13 -19.51
N LYS A 25 -13.05 4.94 -19.74
CA LYS A 25 -14.05 4.75 -18.68
C LYS A 25 -14.16 3.28 -18.29
N THR A 26 -13.98 2.36 -19.24
CA THR A 26 -13.97 0.92 -18.98
C THR A 26 -12.71 0.49 -18.22
N SER A 27 -11.58 1.15 -18.41
CA SER A 27 -10.32 0.86 -17.69
C SER A 27 -10.20 1.53 -16.31
N ALA A 28 -11.16 2.36 -15.89
CA ALA A 28 -11.05 3.17 -14.66
C ALA A 28 -11.66 2.50 -13.41
N SER A 29 -12.21 1.29 -13.51
CA SER A 29 -12.61 0.50 -12.35
C SER A 29 -11.54 -0.54 -12.09
N ILE A 30 -11.10 -0.68 -10.83
CA ILE A 30 -10.36 -1.87 -10.40
C ILE A 30 -11.15 -3.08 -10.91
N THR A 31 -10.56 -3.86 -11.82
CA THR A 31 -11.25 -5.01 -12.39
C THR A 31 -11.26 -6.12 -11.34
N THR A 32 -12.23 -7.02 -11.37
CA THR A 32 -12.28 -8.19 -10.48
C THR A 32 -10.99 -9.01 -10.56
N ASP A 33 -10.30 -8.97 -11.71
CA ASP A 33 -8.97 -9.58 -11.88
C ASP A 33 -7.88 -8.88 -11.05
N ASP A 34 -7.94 -7.55 -10.90
CA ASP A 34 -7.00 -6.78 -10.09
C ASP A 34 -7.22 -7.04 -8.60
N GLU A 35 -8.48 -7.20 -8.17
CA GLU A 35 -8.81 -7.59 -6.80
C GLU A 35 -8.25 -8.99 -6.47
N ALA A 36 -8.43 -9.95 -7.39
CA ALA A 36 -7.86 -11.29 -7.24
C ALA A 36 -6.33 -11.29 -7.19
N LEU A 37 -5.68 -10.47 -8.04
CA LEU A 37 -4.24 -10.30 -8.03
C LEU A 37 -3.75 -9.68 -6.72
N LEU A 38 -4.44 -8.66 -6.21
CA LEU A 38 -4.10 -8.05 -4.92
C LEU A 38 -4.25 -9.05 -3.76
N GLU A 39 -5.30 -9.88 -3.78
CA GLU A 39 -5.49 -10.93 -2.79
C GLU A 39 -4.38 -11.99 -2.85
N GLU A 40 -3.95 -12.37 -4.06
CA GLU A 40 -2.81 -13.26 -4.24
C GLU A 40 -1.50 -12.65 -3.72
N LEU A 41 -1.22 -11.39 -4.07
CA LEU A 41 -0.05 -10.66 -3.58
C LEU A 41 -0.05 -10.53 -2.05
N TYR A 42 -1.22 -10.26 -1.46
CA TYR A 42 -1.37 -10.19 -0.01
C TYR A 42 -1.09 -11.56 0.64
N ASN A 43 -1.65 -12.64 0.10
CA ASN A 43 -1.40 -14.00 0.60
C ASN A 43 0.07 -14.40 0.47
N LEU A 44 0.72 -13.99 -0.62
CA LEU A 44 2.15 -14.22 -0.84
C LEU A 44 3.00 -13.44 0.16
N ALA A 45 2.71 -12.14 0.35
CA ALA A 45 3.40 -11.30 1.32
C ALA A 45 3.28 -11.86 2.74
N LYS A 46 2.07 -12.29 3.15
CA LYS A 46 1.82 -12.91 4.45
C LYS A 46 2.66 -14.18 4.66
N ARG A 47 2.73 -15.06 3.67
CA ARG A 47 3.55 -16.29 3.76
C ARG A 47 5.05 -15.99 3.80
N LEU A 48 5.50 -14.95 3.12
CA LEU A 48 6.89 -14.48 3.23
C LEU A 48 7.18 -13.97 4.65
N ASP A 49 6.26 -13.19 5.22
CA ASP A 49 6.37 -12.67 6.59
C ASP A 49 6.41 -13.81 7.63
N GLU A 50 5.53 -14.81 7.51
CA GLU A 50 5.53 -16.01 8.38
C GLU A 50 6.86 -16.78 8.33
N ARG A 51 7.57 -16.77 7.20
CA ARG A 51 8.87 -17.43 7.05
C ARG A 51 10.03 -16.58 7.52
N MET A 52 9.81 -15.28 7.71
CA MET A 52 10.85 -14.34 8.14
C MET A 52 11.42 -14.73 9.51
N ASP A 53 10.63 -15.32 10.41
CA ASP A 53 11.10 -15.82 11.71
C ASP A 53 12.26 -16.82 11.58
N THR A 54 12.20 -17.70 10.57
CA THR A 54 13.27 -18.67 10.32
C THR A 54 14.50 -17.99 9.73
N VAL A 55 14.29 -17.03 8.82
CA VAL A 55 15.38 -16.23 8.23
C VAL A 55 16.09 -15.41 9.31
N GLU A 56 15.35 -14.72 10.18
CA GLU A 56 15.91 -13.94 11.29
C GLU A 56 16.72 -14.83 12.24
N ARG A 57 16.25 -16.05 12.53
CA ARG A 57 17.00 -17.00 13.36
C ARG A 57 18.32 -17.43 12.71
N LEU A 58 18.31 -17.75 11.42
CA LEU A 58 19.53 -18.14 10.69
C LEU A 58 20.50 -16.95 10.60
N VAL A 59 20.00 -15.77 10.25
CA VAL A 59 20.82 -14.56 10.15
C VAL A 59 21.42 -14.18 11.50
N GLY A 60 20.67 -14.34 12.60
CA GLY A 60 21.17 -14.11 13.96
C GLY A 60 22.20 -15.15 14.43
N GLN A 61 22.17 -16.37 13.90
CA GLN A 61 23.22 -17.37 14.13
C GLN A 61 24.52 -16.99 13.40
N ASP A 62 24.41 -16.43 12.19
CA ASP A 62 25.56 -16.07 11.36
C ASP A 62 26.13 -14.68 11.70
N ASN A 63 25.32 -13.75 12.23
CA ASN A 63 25.71 -12.37 12.53
C ASN A 63 25.19 -11.94 13.92
N PRO A 64 26.07 -11.87 14.95
CA PRO A 64 25.67 -11.54 16.31
C PRO A 64 25.17 -10.09 16.49
N ASP A 65 25.49 -9.19 15.56
CA ASP A 65 25.02 -7.79 15.55
C ASP A 65 23.70 -7.58 14.79
N PHE A 66 23.08 -8.64 14.27
CA PHE A 66 21.84 -8.53 13.51
C PHE A 66 20.69 -8.03 14.39
N ARG A 67 20.02 -6.95 13.94
CA ARG A 67 18.85 -6.38 14.59
C ARG A 67 17.63 -6.54 13.67
N PRO A 68 16.58 -7.27 14.10
CA PRO A 68 15.40 -7.47 13.26
C PRO A 68 14.71 -6.13 12.99
N ALA A 69 14.47 -5.86 11.70
CA ALA A 69 13.86 -4.61 11.21
C ALA A 69 12.33 -4.61 11.31
N ARG A 70 11.71 -5.65 11.89
CA ARG A 70 10.26 -5.68 12.12
C ARG A 70 9.81 -4.40 12.83
N ILE A 71 8.79 -3.77 12.25
CA ILE A 71 8.00 -2.73 12.93
C ILE A 71 7.23 -3.46 14.03
N GLN A 72 7.86 -3.58 15.19
CA GLN A 72 7.24 -4.14 16.37
C GLN A 72 6.35 -3.04 16.97
N HIS A 73 5.03 -3.24 16.94
CA HIS A 73 4.06 -2.29 17.48
C HIS A 73 4.12 -2.10 19.01
N ASP A 74 5.08 -2.74 19.69
CA ASP A 74 5.22 -2.68 21.14
C ASP A 74 6.69 -2.69 21.58
N LYS A 75 7.55 -1.97 20.85
CA LYS A 75 8.92 -1.76 21.31
C LYS A 75 8.86 -0.87 22.55
N ALA A 76 9.35 -1.39 23.69
CA ALA A 76 9.50 -0.62 24.91
C ALA A 76 10.29 0.69 24.73
N ILE A 77 11.17 0.74 23.72
CA ILE A 77 11.94 1.92 23.32
C ILE A 77 11.02 3.03 22.76
N ASP A 78 10.02 2.65 21.97
CA ASP A 78 9.07 3.57 21.33
C ASP A 78 7.97 4.03 22.31
N ASN A 79 7.71 3.24 23.36
CA ASN A 79 6.74 3.55 24.42
C ASN A 79 7.29 4.48 25.53
N ALA A 80 8.59 4.78 25.53
CA ALA A 80 9.22 5.66 26.54
C ALA A 80 8.57 7.06 26.64
N PRO A 81 8.22 7.75 25.53
CA PRO A 81 7.58 9.07 25.57
C PRO A 81 6.15 9.04 26.14
N LEU A 82 5.40 7.95 25.94
CA LEU A 82 4.04 7.82 26.47
C LEU A 82 4.05 7.73 28.00
N ARG A 83 5.04 7.03 28.56
CA ARG A 83 5.21 6.87 30.00
C ARG A 83 5.54 8.20 30.68
N GLU A 84 6.40 9.00 30.05
CA GLU A 84 6.72 10.36 30.50
C GLU A 84 5.48 11.28 30.43
N LEU A 85 4.66 11.15 29.38
CA LEU A 85 3.38 11.85 29.27
C LEU A 85 2.40 11.47 30.39
N GLU A 86 2.30 10.18 30.73
CA GLU A 86 1.47 9.71 31.85
C GLU A 86 1.94 10.29 33.19
N GLU A 87 3.25 10.33 33.44
CA GLU A 87 3.85 10.93 34.63
C GLU A 87 3.53 12.44 34.71
N LEU A 88 3.71 13.19 33.62
CA LEU A 88 3.39 14.62 33.56
C LEU A 88 1.89 14.92 33.76
N LEU A 89 1.02 14.05 33.24
CA LEU A 89 -0.43 14.16 33.43
C LEU A 89 -0.83 13.85 34.88
N ALA A 90 -0.18 12.87 35.52
CA ALA A 90 -0.38 12.57 36.93
C ALA A 90 0.06 13.73 37.82
N GLU A 91 1.26 14.29 37.58
CA GLU A 91 1.78 15.45 38.31
C GLU A 91 0.85 16.67 38.17
N LYS A 92 0.40 16.98 36.94
CA LYS A 92 -0.54 18.09 36.70
C LYS A 92 -1.93 17.87 37.30
N LYS A 93 -2.36 16.61 37.45
CA LYS A 93 -3.65 16.26 38.07
C LYS A 93 -3.60 16.42 39.58
N ASP A 94 -2.51 16.02 40.22
CA ASP A 94 -2.31 16.19 41.66
C ASP A 94 -2.09 17.67 42.03
N ALA A 95 -1.43 18.45 41.18
CA ALA A 95 -1.26 19.90 41.37
C ALA A 95 -2.56 20.72 41.20
N ARG A 96 -3.62 20.14 40.60
CA ARG A 96 -4.92 20.79 40.41
C ARG A 96 -5.91 20.48 41.56
N LYS A 97 -5.59 19.53 42.43
CA LYS A 97 -6.46 19.09 43.53
C LYS A 97 -6.13 19.81 44.82
#